data_AF-A0A967X080-F1
#
_entry.id   AF-A0A967X080-F1
#
_cell.length_a   1.000
_cell.length_b   1.000
_cell.length_c   1.000
_cell.angle_alpha   90.00
_cell.angle_beta   90.00
_cell.angle_gamma   90.00
#
_symmetry.space_group_name_H-M   'P 1'
#
loop_
_entity.id
_entity.type
_entity.pdbx_description
1 polymer ?
#
loop_
_entity_poly.entity_id
_entity_poly.type
_entity_poly.pdbx_seq_one_letter_code
_entity_poly.pdbx_strand_id
1 'polypeptide(L)'
;AELHAKEAPERVRELEAWGALFDRTADGKILQRNFGGHAYPRLAHVGDRTGLEMIRTLQDHGIHQGIDVHMECTVTALLKDGDRIAGA
;
A
#
# COMPACT_ATOMS: atom_id res chain seq x y z
N ALA A 1 -0.18 9.98 14.28
CA ALA A 1 -0.94 10.39 13.07
C ALA A 1 -0.15 11.35 12.17
N GLU A 2 0.68 12.23 12.72
CA GLU A 2 1.43 13.21 11.94
C GLU A 2 2.34 12.59 10.85
N LEU A 3 3.18 11.61 11.20
CA LEU A 3 4.06 10.92 10.23
C LEU A 3 3.25 10.30 9.10
N HIS A 4 2.22 9.52 9.44
CA HIS A 4 1.32 8.92 8.46
C HIS A 4 0.71 9.96 7.51
N ALA A 5 0.22 11.10 8.02
CA ALA A 5 -0.36 12.16 7.21
C ALA A 5 0.67 12.87 6.32
N LYS A 6 1.91 13.05 6.80
CA LYS A 6 3.01 13.66 6.05
C LYS A 6 3.53 12.74 4.92
N GLU A 7 3.58 11.43 5.17
CA GLU A 7 4.14 10.45 4.24
C GLU A 7 3.12 9.91 3.23
N ALA A 8 1.81 9.92 3.55
CA ALA A 8 0.77 9.37 2.68
C ALA A 8 0.79 9.90 1.24
N PRO A 9 1.00 11.21 0.97
CA PRO A 9 1.08 11.72 -0.41
C PRO A 9 2.23 11.11 -1.21
N GLU A 10 3.38 10.89 -0.58
CA GLU A 10 4.53 10.24 -1.24
C GLU A 10 4.26 8.76 -1.48
N ARG A 11 3.65 8.05 -0.52
CA ARG A 11 3.29 6.63 -0.69
C ARG A 11 2.27 6.42 -1.82
N VAL A 12 1.33 7.35 -2.03
CA VAL A 12 0.40 7.30 -3.16
C VAL A 12 1.14 7.51 -4.50
N ARG A 13 2.06 8.47 -4.57
CA ARG A 13 2.89 8.70 -5.76
C ARG A 13 3.82 7.52 -6.06
N GLU A 14 4.35 6.88 -5.04
CA GLU A 14 5.19 5.70 -5.15
C GLU A 14 4.42 4.51 -5.73
N LEU A 15 3.19 4.27 -5.26
CA LEU A 15 2.31 3.25 -5.85
C LEU A 15 2.02 3.54 -7.32
N GLU A 16 1.74 4.79 -7.68
CA GLU A 16 1.56 5.20 -9.08
C GLU A 16 2.83 4.96 -9.91
N ALA A 17 4.01 5.28 -9.37
CA ALA A 17 5.30 5.04 -10.03
C ALA A 17 5.60 3.53 -10.21
N TRP A 18 5.08 2.68 -9.32
CA TRP A 18 5.14 1.22 -9.45
C TRP A 18 4.07 0.63 -10.38
N GLY A 19 3.15 1.46 -10.88
CA GLY A 19 2.17 1.05 -11.89
C GLY A 19 0.71 1.07 -11.44
N ALA A 20 0.40 1.51 -10.22
CA ALA A 20 -0.99 1.61 -9.77
C ALA A 20 -1.79 2.60 -10.63
N LEU A 21 -2.91 2.15 -11.18
CA LEU A 21 -3.75 2.90 -12.09
C LEU A 21 -4.86 3.65 -11.36
N PHE A 22 -4.49 4.65 -10.54
CA PHE A 22 -5.48 5.53 -9.91
C PHE A 22 -6.36 6.23 -10.93
N ASP A 23 -7.66 6.37 -10.59
CA ASP A 23 -8.63 7.11 -11.40
C ASP A 23 -8.14 8.54 -11.62
N ARG A 24 -8.49 9.12 -12.77
CA ARG A 24 -7.94 10.40 -13.22
C ARG A 24 -8.98 11.49 -13.26
N THR A 25 -8.56 12.70 -12.91
CA THR A 25 -9.25 13.92 -13.30
C THR A 25 -9.09 14.15 -14.81
N ALA A 26 -9.90 15.04 -15.39
CA ALA A 26 -9.79 15.38 -16.81
C ALA A 26 -8.42 15.99 -17.19
N ASP A 27 -7.71 16.61 -16.24
CA ASP A 27 -6.36 17.14 -16.40
C ASP A 27 -5.24 16.12 -16.05
N GLY A 28 -5.59 14.84 -15.87
CA GLY A 28 -4.64 13.73 -15.74
C GLY A 28 -4.05 13.53 -14.33
N LYS A 29 -4.48 14.30 -13.33
CA LYS A 29 -4.08 14.10 -11.93
C LYS A 29 -4.82 12.92 -11.32
N ILE A 30 -4.32 12.42 -10.19
CA ILE A 30 -5.03 11.43 -9.38
C ILE A 30 -6.35 12.03 -8.87
N LEU A 31 -7.46 11.38 -9.21
CA LEU A 31 -8.80 11.74 -8.78
C LEU A 31 -8.97 11.41 -7.30
N GLN A 32 -9.46 12.39 -6.54
CA GLN A 32 -9.73 12.27 -5.12
C GLN A 32 -11.20 12.54 -4.83
N ARG A 33 -11.81 11.74 -3.97
CA ARG A 33 -13.22 11.92 -3.55
C ARG A 33 -13.36 12.15 -2.05
N ASN A 34 -14.53 12.64 -1.64
CA ASN A 34 -14.90 12.77 -0.24
C ASN A 34 -15.12 11.39 0.38
N PHE A 35 -14.64 11.19 1.60
CA PHE A 35 -14.84 9.97 2.37
C PHE A 35 -14.66 10.26 3.86
N GLY A 36 -15.36 9.50 4.71
CA GLY A 36 -15.11 9.43 6.16
C GLY A 36 -14.89 10.77 6.89
N GLY A 37 -15.89 11.65 6.95
CA GLY A 37 -15.85 12.86 7.79
C GLY A 37 -14.77 13.90 7.42
N HIS A 38 -14.06 13.72 6.30
CA HIS A 38 -13.06 14.69 5.84
C HIS A 38 -13.73 15.91 5.18
N ALA A 39 -13.31 17.10 5.60
CA ALA A 39 -13.76 18.36 4.99
C ALA A 39 -13.26 18.56 3.55
N TYR A 40 -12.14 17.95 3.17
CA TYR A 40 -11.52 18.08 1.84
C TYR A 40 -11.34 16.71 1.18
N PRO A 41 -11.60 16.59 -0.13
CA PRO A 41 -11.39 15.35 -0.88
C PRO A 41 -9.91 14.95 -0.83
N ARG A 42 -9.63 13.77 -0.27
CA ARG A 42 -8.27 13.25 -0.13
C ARG A 42 -8.13 11.74 -0.35
N LEU A 43 -9.21 11.10 -0.80
CA LEU A 43 -9.24 9.66 -1.05
C LEU A 43 -8.88 9.37 -2.51
N ALA A 44 -7.62 9.00 -2.76
CA ALA A 44 -7.20 8.39 -4.03
C ALA A 44 -7.85 7.00 -4.19
N HIS A 45 -8.33 6.66 -5.39
CA HIS A 45 -9.10 5.43 -5.60
C HIS A 45 -9.00 4.90 -7.02
N VAL A 46 -9.41 3.63 -7.17
CA VAL A 46 -9.67 2.95 -8.45
C VAL A 46 -11.08 2.37 -8.36
N GLY A 47 -12.10 3.18 -8.72
CA GLY A 47 -13.50 2.84 -8.51
C GLY A 47 -13.78 2.35 -7.08
N ASP A 48 -14.19 1.09 -6.96
CA ASP A 48 -14.44 0.34 -5.72
C ASP A 48 -13.39 -0.76 -5.44
N ARG A 49 -12.31 -0.83 -6.23
CA ARG A 49 -11.29 -1.89 -6.21
C ARG A 49 -9.91 -1.41 -5.78
N THR A 50 -9.81 -0.25 -5.13
CA THR A 50 -8.52 0.34 -4.71
C THR A 50 -7.63 -0.66 -3.97
N GLY A 51 -8.19 -1.47 -3.06
CA GLY A 51 -7.42 -2.48 -2.34
C GLY A 51 -6.82 -3.56 -3.24
N LEU A 52 -7.58 -4.02 -4.24
CA LEU A 52 -7.08 -5.01 -5.22
C LEU A 52 -5.97 -4.43 -6.09
N GLU A 53 -6.12 -3.17 -6.52
CA GLU A 53 -5.09 -2.47 -7.30
C GLU A 53 -3.79 -2.35 -6.51
N MET A 54 -3.88 -1.93 -5.25
CA MET A 54 -2.72 -1.81 -4.37
C MET A 54 -2.02 -3.16 -4.15
N ILE A 55 -2.77 -4.23 -3.88
CA ILE A 55 -2.19 -5.56 -3.68
C ILE A 55 -1.48 -6.05 -4.94
N ARG A 56 -2.09 -5.89 -6.12
CA ARG A 56 -1.47 -6.29 -7.39
C ARG A 56 -0.19 -5.50 -7.67
N THR A 57 -0.22 -4.18 -7.48
CA THR A 57 0.94 -3.32 -7.69
C THR A 57 2.09 -3.72 -6.78
N LEU A 58 1.82 -3.93 -5.49
CA LEU A 58 2.85 -4.32 -4.51
C LEU A 58 3.40 -5.74 -4.78
N GLN A 59 2.53 -6.68 -5.14
CA GLN A 59 2.94 -8.04 -5.49
C GLN A 59 3.85 -8.04 -6.73
N ASP A 60 3.44 -7.35 -7.79
CA ASP A 60 4.23 -7.25 -9.02
C ASP A 60 5.56 -6.53 -8.76
N HIS A 61 5.56 -5.43 -8.02
CA HIS A 61 6.82 -4.77 -7.64
C HIS A 61 7.73 -5.71 -6.83
N GLY A 62 7.18 -6.43 -5.84
CA GLY A 62 7.93 -7.30 -4.94
C GLY A 62 8.58 -8.51 -5.63
N ILE A 63 7.89 -9.18 -6.56
CA ILE A 63 8.48 -10.32 -7.31
C ILE A 63 9.71 -9.88 -8.11
N HIS A 64 9.73 -8.64 -8.61
CA HIS A 64 10.85 -8.09 -9.35
C HIS A 64 12.02 -7.61 -8.47
N GLN A 65 11.85 -7.61 -7.14
CA GLN A 65 12.94 -7.33 -6.18
C GLN A 65 13.74 -8.59 -5.79
N GLY A 66 13.35 -9.78 -6.27
CA GLY A 66 14.01 -11.04 -5.90
C GLY A 66 13.72 -11.48 -4.46
N ILE A 67 12.55 -11.11 -3.92
CA ILE A 67 12.12 -11.53 -2.58
C ILE A 67 11.64 -12.98 -2.63
N ASP A 68 12.11 -13.81 -1.70
CA ASP A 68 11.59 -15.16 -1.51
C ASP A 68 10.18 -15.12 -0.91
N VAL A 69 9.21 -15.72 -1.61
CA VAL A 69 7.81 -15.75 -1.20
C VAL A 69 7.41 -17.16 -0.79
N HIS A 70 7.12 -17.34 0.50
CA HIS A 70 6.61 -18.59 1.06
C HIS A 70 5.09 -18.54 1.18
N MET A 71 4.40 -18.98 0.13
CA MET A 71 2.93 -19.06 0.12
C MET A 71 2.43 -20.18 1.06
N GLU A 72 1.24 -19.99 1.62
CA GLU A 72 0.56 -20.99 2.47
C GLU A 72 1.34 -21.42 3.73
N CYS A 73 2.27 -20.58 4.20
CA CYS A 73 3.00 -20.78 5.45
C CYS A 73 2.26 -20.11 6.63
N THR A 74 1.99 -20.86 7.70
CA THR A 74 1.43 -20.31 8.93
C THR A 74 2.50 -20.23 10.01
N VAL A 75 2.83 -19.01 10.41
CA VAL A 75 3.68 -18.75 11.58
C VAL A 75 2.88 -19.05 12.85
N THR A 76 3.40 -19.91 13.72
CA THR A 76 2.70 -20.37 14.95
C THR A 76 3.35 -19.88 16.24
N ALA A 77 4.63 -19.52 16.19
CA ALA A 77 5.38 -19.05 17.35
C ALA A 77 6.47 -18.08 16.91
N LEU A 78 6.92 -17.22 17.84
CA LEU A 78 8.14 -16.45 17.67
C LEU A 78 9.28 -17.15 18.42
N LEU A 79 10.44 -17.24 17.80
CA LEU A 79 11.64 -17.78 18.42
C LEU A 79 12.38 -16.67 19.17
N LYS A 80 12.81 -16.95 20.41
CA LYS A 80 13.54 -16.00 21.24
C LYS A 80 14.98 -16.45 21.49
N ASP A 81 15.90 -15.49 21.49
CA ASP A 81 17.24 -15.60 22.08
C ASP A 81 17.35 -14.58 23.22
N GLY A 82 17.24 -15.06 24.46
CA GLY A 82 17.03 -14.22 25.64
C GLY A 82 15.79 -13.34 25.51
N ASP A 83 15.99 -12.03 25.51
CA ASP A 83 14.93 -11.02 25.38
C ASP A 83 14.68 -10.55 23.93
N ARG A 84 15.37 -11.12 22.94
CA ARG A 84 15.24 -10.73 21.53
C ARG A 84 14.48 -11.76 20.71
N ILE A 85 13.79 -11.31 19.66
CA ILE A 85 13.21 -12.18 18.64
C ILE A 85 14.31 -12.58 17.64
N ALA A 86 14.41 -13.88 17.35
CA ALA A 86 15.39 -14.47 16.45
C ALA A 86 14.75 -15.13 15.21
N GLY A 87 13.43 -15.28 15.17
CA GLY A 87 12.72 -15.89 14.04
C GLY A 87 11.24 -16.10 14.31
N ALA A 88 10.57 -16.74 13.37
CA ALA A 88 9.14 -17.06 13.37
C ALA A 88 8.86 -18.27 12.48
#